data_AF-A0A225DEF0-F1
#
_entry.id   AF-A0A225DEF0-F1
#
_cell.length_a   1.000
_cell.length_b   1.000
_cell.length_c   1.000
_cell.angle_alpha   90.00
_cell.angle_beta   90.00
_cell.angle_gamma   90.00
#
_symmetry.space_group_name_H-M   'P 1'
#
loop_
_entity.id
_entity.type
_entity.pdbx_description
1 polymer ?
#
loop_
_entity_poly.entity_id
_entity_poly.type
_entity_poly.pdbx_seq_one_letter_code
_entity_poly.pdbx_strand_id
1 'polypeptide(L)'
;MFTFLLGVFTIAMSGSATHESLNPLFKSLIAPGLLVGPDLRAQFPTPTMPDGLDAPKQKAVITALIGDDYAYADFTRKSVVAPQLLKLREVKPSDPTAPARGVDVWFIAYGRMEALDDEKFLDRIANAWGGEGKGTTLTKEDLVKRKIDPGDEKRERFGHIEFDFLDKVRLGATGRVLWSRTDDSVVVAAEIDPRFRGAADFPNQWQPLTKEGGAVAAGAANPWGGAGFYLKITKLAEPVGALFIEQHVVFAEPTGWFNGANLLRSKLPPVVQNNVRKMRREWAKGGN
;
A
#
# COMPACT_ATOMS: atom_id res chain seq x y z
N MET A 1 -17.05 3.50 1.65
CA MET A 1 -16.46 3.06 2.93
C MET A 1 -15.35 2.07 2.60
N PHE A 2 -14.12 2.55 2.40
CA PHE A 2 -12.94 1.71 2.56
C PHE A 2 -12.59 1.71 4.05
N THR A 3 -13.42 1.04 4.85
CA THR A 3 -13.15 0.81 6.28
C THR A 3 -12.25 -0.41 6.36
N PHE A 4 -11.02 -0.22 5.91
CA PHE A 4 -9.93 -1.14 6.15
C PHE A 4 -8.84 -0.28 6.71
N LEU A 5 -8.69 -0.23 8.03
CA LEU A 5 -7.38 -0.31 8.66
C LEU A 5 -7.46 -0.14 10.19
N LEU A 6 -6.60 -0.95 10.83
CA LEU A 6 -5.94 -0.70 12.10
C LEU A 6 -6.83 -0.73 13.36
N GLY A 7 -6.64 -1.79 14.16
CA GLY A 7 -7.15 -1.89 15.53
C GLY A 7 -6.23 -1.18 16.54
N VAL A 8 -6.80 -0.84 17.69
CA VAL A 8 -6.16 -0.12 18.80
C VAL A 8 -4.84 -0.76 19.25
N PHE A 9 -3.79 0.06 19.31
CA PHE A 9 -2.43 -0.30 19.73
C PHE A 9 -2.34 -0.49 21.25
N THR A 10 -1.92 -1.68 21.70
CA THR A 10 -1.34 -1.86 23.05
C THR A 10 -0.26 -2.94 22.95
N ILE A 11 1.00 -2.53 22.76
CA ILE A 11 2.15 -3.42 22.85
C ILE A 11 3.15 -2.77 23.80
N ALA A 12 3.53 -3.51 24.83
CA ALA A 12 4.67 -3.17 25.67
C ALA A 12 5.96 -3.24 24.82
N MET A 13 6.65 -2.12 24.71
CA MET A 13 7.88 -2.01 23.95
C MET A 13 9.02 -2.75 24.65
N SER A 14 9.71 -3.61 23.90
CA SER A 14 11.03 -4.11 24.28
C SER A 14 12.03 -3.53 23.27
N GLY A 15 13.03 -2.81 23.77
CA GLY A 15 14.07 -2.19 22.95
C GLY A 15 14.91 -3.26 22.26
N SER A 16 14.54 -3.59 21.01
CA SER A 16 15.28 -4.41 20.02
C SER A 16 14.36 -4.95 18.90
N ALA A 17 13.04 -4.85 19.04
CA ALA A 17 12.11 -5.40 18.07
C ALA A 17 12.15 -4.60 16.74
N THR A 18 12.52 -5.26 15.64
CA THR A 18 12.43 -4.68 14.28
C THR A 18 11.07 -4.99 13.65
N HIS A 19 10.69 -4.24 12.62
CA HIS A 19 9.47 -4.51 11.87
C HIS A 19 9.43 -5.92 11.28
N GLU A 20 10.57 -6.48 10.84
CA GLU A 20 10.65 -7.85 10.33
C GLU A 20 10.36 -8.90 11.40
N SER A 21 10.64 -8.60 12.67
CA SER A 21 10.33 -9.49 13.80
C SER A 21 8.85 -9.38 14.22
N LEU A 22 8.27 -8.19 14.10
CA LEU A 22 6.91 -7.88 14.54
C LEU A 22 5.84 -8.14 13.47
N ASN A 23 6.22 -8.06 12.20
CA ASN A 23 5.33 -8.18 11.06
C ASN A 23 5.86 -9.25 10.09
N PRO A 24 5.46 -10.53 10.28
CA PRO A 24 5.91 -11.62 9.42
C PRO A 24 5.49 -11.46 7.96
N LEU A 25 4.37 -10.77 7.69
CA LEU A 25 3.95 -10.45 6.33
C LEU A 25 4.94 -9.47 5.68
N PHE A 26 5.27 -8.37 6.35
CA PHE A 26 6.29 -7.43 5.89
C PHE A 26 7.62 -8.14 5.60
N LYS A 27 8.10 -8.95 6.55
CA LYS A 27 9.31 -9.76 6.35
C LYS A 27 9.21 -10.62 5.08
N SER A 28 8.08 -11.29 4.88
CA SER A 28 7.86 -12.16 3.71
C SER A 28 7.80 -11.40 2.38
N LEU A 29 7.31 -10.15 2.36
CA LEU A 29 7.29 -9.31 1.16
C LEU A 29 8.70 -8.85 0.77
N ILE A 30 9.56 -8.57 1.75
CA ILE A 30 10.98 -8.27 1.49
C ILE A 30 11.71 -9.54 1.03
N ALA A 31 11.58 -10.63 1.79
CA ALA A 31 12.15 -11.94 1.48
C ALA A 31 11.29 -13.08 2.06
N PRO A 32 10.78 -14.01 1.24
CA PRO A 32 11.23 -14.32 -0.13
C PRO A 32 10.57 -13.49 -1.25
N GLY A 33 9.57 -12.67 -0.97
CA GLY A 33 8.82 -11.88 -1.95
C GLY A 33 7.39 -12.39 -2.21
N LEU A 34 6.61 -11.56 -2.90
CA LEU A 34 5.23 -11.84 -3.30
C LEU A 34 5.18 -12.83 -4.47
N LEU A 35 4.25 -13.78 -4.41
CA LEU A 35 3.99 -14.70 -5.52
C LEU A 35 3.29 -13.97 -6.68
N VAL A 36 3.96 -13.85 -7.83
CA VAL A 36 3.49 -13.12 -9.03
C VAL A 36 3.34 -14.03 -10.26
N GLY A 37 3.30 -15.34 -10.04
CA GLY A 37 3.15 -16.39 -11.05
C GLY A 37 3.02 -17.75 -10.33
N PRO A 38 3.02 -18.89 -11.04
CA PRO A 38 2.91 -20.21 -10.41
C PRO A 38 3.95 -20.43 -9.30
N ASP A 39 5.22 -20.12 -9.57
CA ASP A 39 6.35 -20.29 -8.63
C ASP A 39 7.32 -19.10 -8.65
N LEU A 40 6.88 -17.95 -9.19
CA LEU A 40 7.72 -16.76 -9.34
C LEU A 40 7.48 -15.81 -8.17
N ARG A 41 8.55 -15.46 -7.44
CA ARG A 41 8.48 -14.50 -6.34
C ARG A 41 9.19 -13.20 -6.67
N ALA A 42 8.45 -12.11 -6.55
CA ALA A 42 8.92 -10.75 -6.73
C ALA A 42 9.22 -10.12 -5.36
N GLN A 43 10.46 -9.70 -5.17
CA GLN A 43 10.86 -9.01 -3.95
C GLN A 43 10.46 -7.54 -3.98
N PHE A 44 10.10 -7.04 -2.81
CA PHE A 44 9.94 -5.62 -2.55
C PHE A 44 11.30 -5.01 -2.23
N PRO A 45 11.51 -3.71 -2.54
CA PRO A 45 12.68 -3.01 -2.04
C PRO A 45 12.68 -3.01 -0.51
N THR A 46 13.86 -2.95 0.10
CA THR A 46 13.98 -2.69 1.54
C THR A 46 13.57 -1.24 1.85
N PRO A 47 13.15 -0.94 3.09
CA PRO A 47 12.85 0.44 3.48
C PRO A 47 13.98 1.41 3.15
N THR A 48 13.64 2.52 2.51
CA THR A 48 14.61 3.56 2.16
C THR A 48 15.20 4.22 3.41
N MET A 49 14.39 4.37 4.47
CA MET A 49 14.82 4.97 5.74
C MET A 49 14.72 3.94 6.87
N PRO A 50 15.82 3.26 7.25
CA PRO A 50 15.86 2.41 8.44
C PRO A 50 15.53 3.18 9.74
N ASP A 51 15.10 2.45 10.77
CA ASP A 51 14.91 3.00 12.11
C ASP A 51 16.26 3.30 12.78
N GLY A 52 16.25 4.11 13.84
CA GLY A 52 17.45 4.47 14.62
C GLY A 52 18.37 5.51 13.99
N LEU A 53 17.95 6.18 12.91
CA LEU A 53 18.74 7.25 12.27
C LEU A 53 18.52 8.61 12.95
N ASP A 54 19.63 9.32 13.21
CA ASP A 54 19.63 10.71 13.66
C ASP A 54 19.30 11.70 12.51
N ALA A 55 19.05 12.97 12.85
CA ALA A 55 18.64 13.99 11.88
C ALA A 55 19.62 14.15 10.68
N PRO A 56 20.95 14.22 10.87
CA PRO A 56 21.89 14.26 9.75
C PRO A 56 21.78 13.05 8.81
N LYS A 57 21.66 11.83 9.34
CA LYS A 57 21.51 10.61 8.53
C LYS A 57 20.17 10.54 7.82
N GLN A 58 19.08 10.93 8.48
CA GLN A 58 17.75 11.02 7.84
C GLN A 58 17.78 12.01 6.67
N LYS A 59 18.38 13.18 6.88
CA LYS A 59 18.58 14.19 5.82
C LYS A 59 19.41 13.62 4.65
N ALA A 60 20.50 12.92 4.95
CA ALA A 60 21.33 12.29 3.92
C ALA A 60 20.56 11.26 3.08
N VAL A 61 19.72 10.43 3.71
CA VAL A 61 18.84 9.47 3.02
C VAL A 61 17.88 10.20 2.07
N ILE A 62 17.19 11.25 2.55
CA ILE A 62 16.26 12.02 1.73
C ILE A 62 16.98 12.72 0.58
N THR A 63 18.12 13.36 0.84
CA THR A 63 18.92 14.04 -0.20
C THR A 63 19.41 13.05 -1.26
N ALA A 64 19.89 11.86 -0.87
CA ALA A 64 20.30 10.83 -1.82
C ALA A 64 19.11 10.30 -2.65
N LEU A 65 17.92 10.19 -2.04
CA LEU A 65 16.72 9.71 -2.70
C LEU A 65 16.19 10.70 -3.75
N ILE A 66 16.16 12.00 -3.43
CA ILE A 66 15.66 13.05 -4.33
C ILE A 66 16.69 13.42 -5.41
N GLY A 67 17.98 13.15 -5.18
CA GLY A 67 19.05 13.48 -6.12
C GLY A 67 18.99 14.95 -6.54
N ASP A 68 19.10 15.19 -7.84
CA ASP A 68 19.04 16.54 -8.43
C ASP A 68 17.61 16.97 -8.81
N ASP A 69 16.59 16.12 -8.59
CA ASP A 69 15.20 16.42 -8.97
C ASP A 69 14.62 17.56 -8.11
N TYR A 70 15.04 17.65 -6.84
CA TYR A 70 14.53 18.63 -5.87
C TYR A 70 15.61 19.05 -4.85
N ALA A 71 15.54 20.30 -4.39
CA ALA A 71 16.24 20.70 -3.18
C ALA A 71 15.57 20.08 -1.94
N TYR A 72 16.37 19.73 -0.92
CA TYR A 72 15.87 19.16 0.35
C TYR A 72 14.77 20.04 0.96
N ALA A 73 15.00 21.35 1.05
CA ALA A 73 14.07 22.30 1.64
C ALA A 73 12.71 22.32 0.93
N ASP A 74 12.69 22.19 -0.40
CA ASP A 74 11.46 22.15 -1.18
C ASP A 74 10.72 20.83 -0.98
N PHE A 75 11.44 19.71 -0.95
CA PHE A 75 10.86 18.38 -0.71
C PHE A 75 10.25 18.26 0.69
N THR A 76 10.90 18.83 1.70
CA THR A 76 10.45 18.75 3.09
C THR A 76 9.53 19.88 3.52
N ARG A 77 9.21 20.87 2.68
CA ARG A 77 8.37 22.00 3.10
C ARG A 77 6.98 21.54 3.56
N LYS A 78 6.42 22.20 4.58
CA LYS A 78 5.05 21.98 5.06
C LYS A 78 4.02 22.48 4.05
N SER A 79 3.73 21.68 3.04
CA SER A 79 2.76 22.01 2.00
C SER A 79 2.09 20.76 1.44
N VAL A 80 0.78 20.86 1.17
CA VAL A 80 0.02 19.80 0.49
C VAL A 80 0.52 19.57 -0.94
N VAL A 81 1.13 20.58 -1.56
CA VAL A 81 1.73 20.53 -2.90
C VAL A 81 3.27 20.52 -2.87
N ALA A 82 3.88 20.08 -1.76
CA ALA A 82 5.31 19.75 -1.77
C ALA A 82 5.59 18.65 -2.82
N PRO A 83 6.80 18.56 -3.37
CA PRO A 83 7.17 17.48 -4.29
C PRO A 83 6.92 16.08 -3.72
N GLN A 84 6.79 15.10 -4.61
CA GLN A 84 6.75 13.68 -4.28
C GLN A 84 7.48 12.91 -5.38
N LEU A 85 8.07 11.77 -5.03
CA LEU A 85 8.70 10.88 -6.00
C LEU A 85 7.77 9.72 -6.32
N LEU A 86 7.75 9.34 -7.60
CA LEU A 86 7.06 8.16 -8.11
C LEU A 86 8.02 7.41 -9.02
N LYS A 87 8.29 6.15 -8.71
CA LYS A 87 9.06 5.25 -9.58
C LYS A 87 8.17 4.09 -10.01
N LEU A 88 8.14 3.86 -11.32
CA LEU A 88 7.52 2.67 -11.91
C LEU A 88 8.63 1.71 -12.29
N ARG A 89 8.56 0.48 -11.78
CA ARG A 89 9.55 -0.56 -12.02
C ARG A 89 8.93 -1.71 -12.81
N GLU A 90 9.74 -2.29 -13.67
CA GLU A 90 9.53 -3.66 -14.12
C GLU A 90 10.10 -4.59 -13.07
N VAL A 91 9.31 -5.54 -12.60
CA VAL A 91 9.70 -6.42 -11.51
C VAL A 91 10.03 -7.79 -12.10
N LYS A 92 11.19 -8.33 -11.71
CA LYS A 92 11.65 -9.66 -12.12
C LYS A 92 11.97 -10.49 -10.88
N PRO A 93 11.73 -11.82 -10.91
CA PRO A 93 11.03 -12.55 -11.98
C PRO A 93 9.54 -12.20 -12.06
N SER A 94 8.91 -12.45 -13.23
CA SER A 94 7.47 -12.25 -13.42
C SER A 94 6.89 -13.18 -14.50
N ASP A 95 5.59 -13.46 -14.41
CA ASP A 95 4.85 -14.20 -15.45
C ASP A 95 4.81 -13.38 -16.77
N PRO A 96 5.21 -13.92 -17.92
CA PRO A 96 5.12 -13.23 -19.21
C PRO A 96 3.69 -12.85 -19.63
N THR A 97 2.69 -13.60 -19.19
CA THR A 97 1.26 -13.37 -19.49
C THR A 97 0.61 -12.38 -18.53
N ALA A 98 1.23 -12.17 -17.36
CA ALA A 98 0.84 -11.16 -16.39
C ALA A 98 2.07 -10.54 -15.73
N PRO A 99 2.83 -9.68 -16.45
CA PRO A 99 4.07 -9.10 -15.93
C PRO A 99 3.87 -8.40 -14.59
N ALA A 100 4.85 -8.54 -13.71
CA ALA A 100 4.81 -7.88 -12.41
C ALA A 100 5.31 -6.44 -12.53
N ARG A 101 4.56 -5.51 -11.95
CA ARG A 101 4.89 -4.08 -11.91
C ARG A 101 5.13 -3.63 -10.49
N GLY A 102 6.12 -2.78 -10.33
CA GLY A 102 6.45 -2.10 -9.08
C GLY A 102 6.05 -0.64 -9.15
N VAL A 103 5.40 -0.14 -8.10
CA VAL A 103 5.08 1.27 -7.94
C VAL A 103 5.60 1.70 -6.58
N ASP A 104 6.56 2.61 -6.60
CA ASP A 104 7.16 3.14 -5.38
C ASP A 104 6.87 4.64 -5.27
N VAL A 105 6.46 5.08 -4.09
CA VAL A 105 6.08 6.48 -3.82
C VAL A 105 6.77 6.96 -2.56
N TRP A 106 7.37 8.14 -2.61
CA TRP A 106 7.97 8.80 -1.44
C TRP A 106 7.51 10.25 -1.32
N PHE A 107 7.16 10.66 -0.12
CA PHE A 107 6.77 12.04 0.17
C PHE A 107 6.86 12.38 1.65
N ILE A 108 6.91 13.68 1.95
CA ILE A 108 6.76 14.20 3.31
C ILE A 108 5.31 14.59 3.59
N ALA A 109 4.81 14.21 4.76
CA ALA A 109 3.59 14.73 5.38
C ALA A 109 3.92 15.33 6.76
N TYR A 110 2.97 16.08 7.34
CA TYR A 110 3.12 16.66 8.67
C TYR A 110 1.97 16.25 9.56
N GLY A 111 2.26 15.71 10.74
CA GLY A 111 1.27 15.19 11.68
C GLY A 111 1.90 14.46 12.85
N ARG A 112 1.07 13.76 13.63
CA ARG A 112 1.44 13.04 14.86
C ARG A 112 1.24 11.54 14.67
N MET A 113 2.20 10.71 15.06
CA MET A 113 2.12 9.25 14.90
C MET A 113 1.03 8.62 15.78
N GLU A 114 0.63 9.32 16.83
CA GLU A 114 -0.46 8.97 17.74
C GLU A 114 -1.82 9.04 17.03
N ALA A 115 -1.94 9.81 15.94
CA ALA A 115 -3.16 9.82 15.13
C ALA A 115 -3.47 8.44 14.52
N LEU A 116 -2.46 7.58 14.35
CA LEU A 116 -2.66 6.21 13.89
C LEU A 116 -3.33 5.30 14.94
N ASP A 117 -3.57 5.79 16.15
CA ASP A 117 -4.32 5.07 17.18
C ASP A 117 -5.83 5.38 17.13
N ASP A 118 -6.25 6.34 16.27
CA ASP A 118 -7.64 6.75 16.05
C ASP A 118 -8.24 6.05 14.81
N GLU A 119 -9.21 5.15 15.02
CA GLU A 119 -9.87 4.40 13.93
C GLU A 119 -10.50 5.31 12.86
N LYS A 120 -11.06 6.46 13.25
CA LYS A 120 -11.64 7.41 12.27
C LYS A 120 -10.54 8.06 11.45
N PHE A 121 -9.38 8.35 12.03
CA PHE A 121 -8.24 8.87 11.28
C PHE A 121 -7.73 7.84 10.27
N LEU A 122 -7.62 6.59 10.70
CA LEU A 122 -7.21 5.46 9.88
C LEU A 122 -8.16 5.25 8.70
N ASP A 123 -9.46 5.31 8.95
CA ASP A 123 -10.48 5.29 7.89
C ASP A 123 -10.30 6.45 6.90
N ARG A 124 -10.06 7.67 7.37
CA ARG A 124 -9.85 8.83 6.48
C ARG A 124 -8.60 8.67 5.63
N ILE A 125 -7.50 8.18 6.18
CA ILE A 125 -6.24 7.91 5.45
C ILE A 125 -6.43 6.78 4.44
N ALA A 126 -7.11 5.69 4.83
CA ALA A 126 -7.44 4.59 3.93
C ALA A 126 -8.26 5.07 2.73
N ASN A 127 -9.30 5.89 2.97
CA ASN A 127 -10.12 6.50 1.91
C ASN A 127 -9.36 7.59 1.11
N ALA A 128 -8.28 8.18 1.66
CA ALA A 128 -7.46 9.14 0.93
C ALA A 128 -6.53 8.46 -0.09
N TRP A 129 -6.14 7.21 0.17
CA TRP A 129 -5.33 6.38 -0.74
C TRP A 129 -6.18 5.53 -1.69
N GLY A 130 -7.32 5.02 -1.21
CA GLY A 130 -8.30 4.29 -2.01
C GLY A 130 -9.01 5.21 -3.01
N GLY A 131 -9.25 4.70 -4.21
CA GLY A 131 -10.15 5.35 -5.18
C GLY A 131 -11.62 5.25 -4.72
N GLU A 132 -12.57 5.37 -5.64
CA GLU A 132 -13.96 4.98 -5.36
C GLU A 132 -14.06 3.45 -5.43
N GLY A 133 -14.71 2.83 -4.45
CA GLY A 133 -14.83 1.38 -4.34
C GLY A 133 -15.48 0.92 -3.04
N LYS A 134 -15.68 -0.39 -2.94
CA LYS A 134 -16.40 -1.07 -1.86
C LYS A 134 -15.43 -1.94 -1.08
N GLY A 135 -15.66 -2.00 0.22
CA GLY A 135 -14.89 -2.82 1.13
C GLY A 135 -15.78 -3.63 2.05
N THR A 136 -15.41 -4.88 2.31
CA THR A 136 -16.04 -5.73 3.32
C THR A 136 -14.99 -6.49 4.12
N THR A 137 -15.00 -6.34 5.44
CA THR A 137 -14.17 -7.12 6.35
C THR A 137 -14.70 -8.55 6.41
N LEU A 138 -13.81 -9.53 6.31
CA LEU A 138 -14.19 -10.95 6.46
C LEU A 138 -14.36 -11.25 7.94
N THR A 139 -15.42 -12.01 8.27
CA THR A 139 -15.67 -12.41 9.66
C THR A 139 -14.83 -13.64 10.05
N LYS A 140 -14.79 -13.98 11.34
CA LYS A 140 -14.16 -15.23 11.79
C LYS A 140 -14.78 -16.45 11.13
N GLU A 141 -16.10 -16.43 10.95
CA GLU A 141 -16.84 -17.50 10.29
C GLU A 141 -16.41 -17.66 8.81
N ASP A 142 -16.20 -16.55 8.10
CA ASP A 142 -15.72 -16.56 6.71
C ASP A 142 -14.33 -17.21 6.56
N LEU A 143 -13.45 -16.95 7.53
CA LEU A 143 -12.08 -17.45 7.58
C LEU A 143 -12.05 -18.93 7.99
N VAL A 144 -12.80 -19.31 9.03
CA VAL A 144 -12.90 -20.70 9.50
C VAL A 144 -13.49 -21.61 8.44
N LYS A 145 -14.53 -21.16 7.69
CA LYS A 145 -15.09 -21.90 6.53
C LYS A 145 -14.02 -22.29 5.51
N ARG A 146 -12.94 -21.50 5.43
CA ARG A 146 -11.81 -21.68 4.50
C ARG A 146 -10.56 -22.26 5.16
N LYS A 147 -10.65 -22.71 6.43
CA LYS A 147 -9.53 -23.23 7.22
C LYS A 147 -8.37 -22.21 7.33
N ILE A 148 -8.72 -20.94 7.41
CA ILE A 148 -7.79 -19.84 7.65
C ILE A 148 -7.84 -19.52 9.14
N ASP A 149 -6.68 -19.49 9.79
CA ASP A 149 -6.56 -18.99 11.16
C ASP A 149 -6.84 -17.48 11.16
N PRO A 150 -7.85 -16.99 11.92
CA PRO A 150 -8.15 -15.57 12.00
C PRO A 150 -7.02 -14.75 12.67
N GLY A 151 -6.09 -15.39 13.39
CA GLY A 151 -4.99 -14.69 14.05
C GLY A 151 -5.46 -13.72 15.14
N ASP A 152 -4.62 -12.71 15.43
CA ASP A 152 -4.97 -11.61 16.32
C ASP A 152 -5.60 -10.46 15.52
N GLU A 153 -6.91 -10.26 15.67
CA GLU A 153 -7.68 -9.22 14.97
C GLU A 153 -7.21 -7.77 15.25
N LYS A 154 -6.41 -7.58 16.30
CA LYS A 154 -5.76 -6.31 16.62
C LYS A 154 -4.44 -6.09 15.88
N ARG A 155 -3.99 -7.05 15.07
CA ARG A 155 -2.72 -6.99 14.32
C ARG A 155 -2.83 -7.48 12.89
N GLU A 156 -3.77 -8.37 12.62
CA GLU A 156 -4.05 -8.95 11.32
C GLU A 156 -5.54 -8.79 11.01
N ARG A 157 -5.87 -8.39 9.78
CA ARG A 157 -7.24 -8.34 9.29
C ARG A 157 -7.33 -8.86 7.87
N PHE A 158 -8.47 -9.47 7.57
CA PHE A 158 -8.82 -9.91 6.22
C PHE A 158 -9.95 -9.06 5.67
N GLY A 159 -9.84 -8.72 4.39
CA GLY A 159 -10.78 -7.82 3.74
C GLY A 159 -10.91 -8.09 2.25
N HIS A 160 -12.13 -7.95 1.75
CA HIS A 160 -12.43 -7.96 0.33
C HIS A 160 -12.66 -6.53 -0.17
N ILE A 161 -11.88 -6.11 -1.16
CA ILE A 161 -11.99 -4.82 -1.84
C ILE A 161 -12.48 -5.01 -3.28
N GLU A 162 -13.35 -4.11 -3.71
CA GLU A 162 -13.71 -3.92 -5.11
C GLU A 162 -13.47 -2.47 -5.52
N PHE A 163 -12.74 -2.24 -6.60
CA PHE A 163 -12.49 -0.89 -7.10
C PHE A 163 -12.18 -0.89 -8.60
N ASP A 164 -12.39 0.27 -9.22
CA ASP A 164 -12.06 0.48 -10.62
C ASP A 164 -10.65 1.06 -10.73
N PHE A 165 -9.76 0.34 -11.40
CA PHE A 165 -8.39 0.72 -11.65
C PHE A 165 -8.26 1.43 -13.00
N LEU A 166 -7.84 2.70 -12.94
CA LEU A 166 -7.63 3.58 -14.10
C LEU A 166 -8.84 3.70 -15.05
N ASP A 167 -10.06 3.48 -14.54
CA ASP A 167 -11.31 3.43 -15.32
C ASP A 167 -11.31 2.39 -16.46
N LYS A 168 -10.43 1.37 -16.37
CA LYS A 168 -10.25 0.35 -17.40
C LYS A 168 -10.54 -1.05 -16.91
N VAL A 169 -10.31 -1.31 -15.63
CA VAL A 169 -10.43 -2.65 -15.08
C VAL A 169 -11.10 -2.56 -13.72
N ARG A 170 -12.11 -3.38 -13.46
CA ARG A 170 -12.63 -3.59 -12.11
C ARG A 170 -11.86 -4.72 -11.47
N LEU A 171 -11.33 -4.48 -10.28
CA LEU A 171 -10.61 -5.45 -9.48
C LEU A 171 -11.47 -5.83 -8.28
N GLY A 172 -11.63 -7.13 -8.06
CA GLY A 172 -12.11 -7.71 -6.81
C GLY A 172 -10.96 -8.49 -6.18
N ALA A 173 -10.65 -8.23 -4.92
CA ALA A 173 -9.53 -8.88 -4.27
C ALA A 173 -9.74 -9.04 -2.77
N THR A 174 -9.43 -10.22 -2.27
CA THR A 174 -9.37 -10.52 -0.84
C THR A 174 -7.93 -10.62 -0.41
N GLY A 175 -7.58 -9.80 0.58
CA GLY A 175 -6.24 -9.75 1.11
C GLY A 175 -6.22 -9.77 2.62
N ARG A 176 -5.01 -9.98 3.14
CA ARG A 176 -4.68 -9.81 4.55
C ARG A 176 -3.79 -8.60 4.72
N VAL A 177 -3.95 -7.92 5.85
CA VAL A 177 -3.18 -6.74 6.23
C VAL A 177 -2.63 -6.97 7.63
N LEU A 178 -1.32 -6.77 7.79
CA LEU A 178 -0.65 -6.76 9.08
C LEU A 178 0.09 -5.45 9.29
N TRP A 179 0.22 -5.02 10.53
CA TRP A 179 1.00 -3.83 10.87
C TRP A 179 1.88 -4.04 12.10
N SER A 180 2.84 -3.14 12.25
CA SER A 180 3.77 -3.12 13.38
C SER A 180 4.25 -1.69 13.65
N ARG A 181 4.67 -1.43 14.88
CA ARG A 181 5.11 -0.12 15.36
C ARG A 181 6.41 -0.28 16.14
N THR A 182 7.37 0.60 15.89
CA THR A 182 8.56 0.82 16.70
C THR A 182 8.50 2.23 17.30
N ASP A 183 9.56 2.64 18.00
CA ASP A 183 9.70 4.01 18.48
C ASP A 183 9.82 5.02 17.32
N ASP A 184 10.39 4.62 16.19
CA ASP A 184 10.70 5.53 15.09
C ASP A 184 9.63 5.53 13.99
N SER A 185 8.96 4.39 13.79
CA SER A 185 8.09 4.23 12.63
C SER A 185 6.94 3.24 12.79
N VAL A 186 6.04 3.25 11.82
CA VAL A 186 4.97 2.27 11.64
C VAL A 186 5.11 1.66 10.25
N VAL A 187 4.95 0.34 10.16
CA VAL A 187 4.86 -0.40 8.91
C VAL A 187 3.50 -1.08 8.81
N VAL A 188 2.82 -0.87 7.69
CA VAL A 188 1.64 -1.62 7.26
C VAL A 188 2.04 -2.45 6.05
N ALA A 189 1.76 -3.74 6.07
CA ALA A 189 1.98 -4.65 4.96
C ALA A 189 0.66 -5.35 4.60
N ALA A 190 0.43 -5.57 3.32
CA ALA A 190 -0.72 -6.30 2.84
C ALA A 190 -0.37 -7.17 1.63
N GLU A 191 -1.10 -8.25 1.46
CA GLU A 191 -1.06 -9.06 0.25
C GLU A 191 -2.45 -9.62 -0.07
N ILE A 192 -2.71 -9.79 -1.36
CA ILE A 192 -3.85 -10.54 -1.86
C ILE A 192 -3.60 -12.01 -1.57
N ASP A 193 -4.54 -12.64 -0.88
CA ASP A 193 -4.40 -14.01 -0.42
C ASP A 193 -4.77 -14.95 -1.57
N PRO A 194 -3.82 -15.75 -2.10
CA PRO A 194 -4.05 -16.59 -3.27
C PRO A 194 -5.13 -17.66 -3.03
N ARG A 195 -5.48 -17.99 -1.79
CA ARG A 195 -6.56 -18.93 -1.45
C ARG A 195 -7.94 -18.46 -1.91
N PHE A 196 -8.10 -17.17 -2.19
CA PHE A 196 -9.35 -16.58 -2.70
C PHE A 196 -9.42 -16.53 -4.24
N ARG A 197 -8.41 -17.04 -4.95
CA ARG A 197 -8.45 -17.14 -6.40
C ARG A 197 -9.51 -18.17 -6.83
N GLY A 198 -10.52 -17.72 -7.57
CA GLY A 198 -11.64 -18.57 -8.02
C GLY A 198 -12.64 -18.94 -6.93
N ALA A 199 -12.59 -18.31 -5.76
CA ALA A 199 -13.60 -18.50 -4.72
C ALA A 199 -14.96 -17.94 -5.18
N ALA A 200 -16.06 -18.62 -4.84
CA ALA A 200 -17.41 -18.13 -5.15
C ALA A 200 -17.74 -16.84 -4.39
N ASP A 201 -17.41 -16.81 -3.10
CA ASP A 201 -17.54 -15.61 -2.26
C ASP A 201 -16.16 -14.97 -2.06
N PHE A 202 -16.08 -13.66 -2.30
CA PHE A 202 -14.88 -12.82 -2.19
C PHE A 202 -13.74 -13.21 -3.16
N PRO A 203 -13.99 -13.29 -4.49
CA PRO A 203 -13.01 -13.75 -5.46
C PRO A 203 -11.85 -12.76 -5.69
N ASN A 204 -10.65 -13.30 -5.91
CA ASN A 204 -9.57 -12.55 -6.57
C ASN A 204 -9.75 -12.57 -8.08
N GLN A 205 -10.26 -11.49 -8.64
CA GLN A 205 -10.61 -11.40 -10.05
C GLN A 205 -10.45 -10.00 -10.63
N TRP A 206 -10.43 -9.94 -11.95
CA TRP A 206 -10.48 -8.69 -12.70
C TRP A 206 -11.48 -8.79 -13.86
N GLN A 207 -12.08 -7.66 -14.20
CA GLN A 207 -13.02 -7.53 -15.33
C GLN A 207 -12.63 -6.31 -16.17
N PRO A 208 -12.55 -6.42 -17.50
CA PRO A 208 -12.39 -5.24 -18.34
C PRO A 208 -13.64 -4.36 -18.24
N LEU A 209 -13.45 -3.04 -18.22
CA LEU A 209 -14.52 -2.06 -18.23
C LEU A 209 -14.64 -1.43 -19.62
N THR A 210 -15.84 -1.47 -20.19
CA THR A 210 -16.19 -0.76 -21.41
C THR A 210 -17.15 0.39 -21.10
N LYS A 211 -17.10 1.43 -21.93
CA LYS A 211 -18.08 2.51 -21.89
C LYS A 211 -18.94 2.39 -23.14
N GLU A 212 -20.16 1.89 -22.98
CA GLU A 212 -21.14 1.75 -24.05
C GLU A 212 -22.33 2.67 -23.77
N GLY A 213 -22.63 3.59 -24.68
CA GLY A 213 -23.74 4.55 -24.51
C GLY A 213 -23.61 5.47 -23.28
N GLY A 214 -22.41 5.67 -22.75
CA GLY A 214 -22.16 6.47 -21.54
C GLY A 214 -22.27 5.69 -20.22
N ALA A 215 -22.76 4.44 -20.25
CA ALA A 215 -22.77 3.55 -19.10
C ALA A 215 -21.48 2.72 -19.03
N VAL A 216 -20.99 2.48 -17.81
CA VAL A 216 -19.85 1.58 -17.56
C VAL A 216 -20.37 0.15 -17.44
N ALA A 217 -19.92 -0.72 -18.33
CA ALA A 217 -20.23 -2.15 -18.31
C ALA A 217 -18.97 -2.95 -17.98
N ALA A 218 -19.12 -3.97 -17.12
CA ALA A 218 -18.05 -4.90 -16.79
C ALA A 218 -18.15 -6.16 -17.67
N GLY A 219 -17.03 -6.58 -18.25
CA GLY A 219 -16.94 -7.81 -19.03
C GLY A 219 -16.83 -9.07 -18.15
N ALA A 220 -16.41 -10.18 -18.78
CA ALA A 220 -16.21 -11.45 -18.09
C ALA A 220 -15.15 -11.34 -16.98
N ALA A 221 -15.40 -12.01 -15.85
CA ALA A 221 -14.47 -12.11 -14.74
C ALA A 221 -13.34 -13.08 -15.06
N ASN A 222 -12.11 -12.66 -14.77
CA ASN A 222 -10.90 -13.42 -14.98
C ASN A 222 -10.16 -13.56 -13.65
N PRO A 223 -9.60 -14.74 -13.31
CA PRO A 223 -8.77 -14.89 -12.12
C PRO A 223 -7.61 -13.88 -12.12
N TRP A 224 -7.28 -13.34 -10.95
CA TRP A 224 -6.16 -12.41 -10.82
C TRP A 224 -5.01 -12.97 -9.98
N GLY A 225 -3.79 -12.69 -10.46
CA GLY A 225 -2.52 -13.06 -9.83
C GLY A 225 -2.35 -12.44 -8.45
N GLY A 226 -2.90 -11.24 -8.26
CA GLY A 226 -2.89 -10.50 -7.01
C GLY A 226 -1.83 -9.40 -6.97
N ALA A 227 -1.63 -8.89 -5.77
CA ALA A 227 -0.81 -7.74 -5.44
C ALA A 227 -0.38 -7.81 -3.98
N GLY A 228 0.68 -7.10 -3.66
CA GLY A 228 1.09 -6.82 -2.29
C GLY A 228 1.56 -5.38 -2.18
N PHE A 229 1.55 -4.88 -0.96
CA PHE A 229 2.20 -3.61 -0.67
C PHE A 229 2.77 -3.59 0.74
N TYR A 230 3.74 -2.70 0.94
CA TYR A 230 3.99 -2.17 2.26
C TYR A 230 4.05 -0.64 2.22
N LEU A 231 3.68 -0.03 3.34
CA LEU A 231 3.77 1.39 3.63
C LEU A 231 4.60 1.52 4.90
N LYS A 232 5.61 2.39 4.88
CA LYS A 232 6.34 2.78 6.09
C LYS A 232 6.20 4.28 6.32
N ILE A 233 5.93 4.64 7.57
CA ILE A 233 5.80 6.03 8.04
C ILE A 233 6.85 6.23 9.13
N THR A 234 7.88 7.01 8.85
CA THR A 234 9.01 7.25 9.75
C THR A 234 8.99 8.68 10.27
N LYS A 235 9.15 8.86 11.59
CA LYS A 235 9.29 10.20 12.20
C LYS A 235 10.61 10.82 11.78
N LEU A 236 10.56 12.07 11.30
CA LEU A 236 11.76 12.86 11.11
C LEU A 236 12.10 13.62 12.40
N ALA A 237 13.37 13.58 12.79
CA ALA A 237 13.90 14.42 13.85
C ALA A 237 13.86 15.91 13.42
N GLU A 238 14.19 16.18 12.15
CA GLU A 238 14.05 17.51 11.55
C GLU A 238 13.54 17.44 10.10
N PRO A 239 12.59 18.30 9.70
CA PRO A 239 11.89 19.28 10.54
C PRO A 239 10.89 18.62 11.51
N VAL A 240 10.70 19.21 12.68
CA VAL A 240 9.81 18.68 13.73
C VAL A 240 8.38 18.52 13.19
N GLY A 241 7.78 17.36 13.50
CA GLY A 241 6.42 17.01 13.10
C GLY A 241 6.30 16.55 11.64
N ALA A 242 7.42 16.43 10.92
CA ALA A 242 7.43 15.81 9.59
C ALA A 242 7.52 14.28 9.68
N LEU A 243 6.85 13.64 8.74
CA LEU A 243 6.82 12.19 8.56
C LEU A 243 7.32 11.88 7.16
N PHE A 244 8.36 11.04 7.06
CA PHE A 244 8.80 10.46 5.80
C PHE A 244 7.96 9.22 5.50
N ILE A 245 7.21 9.27 4.41
CA ILE A 245 6.29 8.21 4.00
C ILE A 245 6.82 7.57 2.72
N GLU A 246 7.02 6.26 2.77
CA GLU A 246 7.34 5.42 1.63
C GLU A 246 6.26 4.35 1.43
N GLN A 247 5.83 4.16 0.20
CA GLN A 247 4.95 3.06 -0.17
C GLN A 247 5.52 2.30 -1.36
N HIS A 248 5.45 0.98 -1.28
CA HIS A 248 5.90 0.08 -2.32
C HIS A 248 4.79 -0.92 -2.62
N VAL A 249 4.36 -0.97 -3.88
CA VAL A 249 3.34 -1.89 -4.37
C VAL A 249 3.98 -2.76 -5.44
N VAL A 250 3.73 -4.07 -5.38
CA VAL A 250 4.00 -4.99 -6.49
C VAL A 250 2.70 -5.70 -6.85
N PHE A 251 2.38 -5.75 -8.14
CA PHE A 251 1.17 -6.43 -8.61
C PHE A 251 1.39 -7.09 -9.97
N ALA A 252 0.65 -8.16 -10.22
CA ALA A 252 0.58 -8.78 -11.54
C ALA A 252 -0.35 -7.95 -12.43
N GLU A 253 0.11 -7.57 -13.62
CA GLU A 253 -0.65 -6.83 -14.64
C GLU A 253 -0.95 -7.79 -15.80
N PRO A 254 -2.06 -8.56 -15.76
CA PRO A 254 -2.51 -9.33 -16.92
C PRO A 254 -2.55 -8.48 -18.18
N THR A 255 -2.04 -9.01 -19.30
CA THR A 255 -2.00 -8.30 -20.59
C THR A 255 -3.37 -7.76 -21.03
N GLY A 256 -4.45 -8.45 -20.66
CA GLY A 256 -5.84 -8.06 -20.92
C GLY A 256 -6.33 -6.82 -20.17
N TRP A 257 -5.59 -6.28 -19.19
CA TRP A 257 -5.97 -5.05 -18.51
C TRP A 257 -5.99 -3.85 -19.45
N PHE A 258 -4.95 -3.74 -20.28
CA PHE A 258 -4.75 -2.58 -21.15
C PHE A 258 -4.46 -2.98 -22.60
N ASN A 259 -4.60 -4.26 -22.95
CA ASN A 259 -4.29 -4.81 -24.27
C ASN A 259 -2.90 -4.39 -24.78
N GLY A 260 -1.90 -4.43 -23.88
CA GLY A 260 -0.52 -4.03 -24.15
C GLY A 260 -0.23 -2.52 -24.11
N ALA A 261 -1.22 -1.66 -23.87
CA ALA A 261 -0.97 -0.22 -23.73
C ALA A 261 -0.30 0.11 -22.39
N ASN A 262 0.70 1.00 -22.40
CA ASN A 262 1.39 1.45 -21.18
C ASN A 262 0.59 2.57 -20.47
N LEU A 263 -0.59 2.23 -19.96
CA LEU A 263 -1.45 3.20 -19.27
C LEU A 263 -0.93 3.58 -17.88
N LEU A 264 -0.16 2.71 -17.23
CA LEU A 264 0.45 3.01 -15.92
C LEU A 264 1.31 4.27 -16.00
N ARG A 265 2.18 4.38 -17.00
CA ARG A 265 3.09 5.55 -17.14
C ARG A 265 2.33 6.86 -17.38
N SER A 266 1.19 6.82 -18.05
CA SER A 266 0.44 8.03 -18.43
C SER A 266 -0.66 8.44 -17.44
N LYS A 267 -1.29 7.48 -16.75
CA LYS A 267 -2.46 7.73 -15.89
C LYS A 267 -2.16 7.66 -14.40
N LEU A 268 -1.15 6.89 -13.99
CA LEU A 268 -0.85 6.72 -12.56
C LEU A 268 -0.27 7.98 -11.89
N PRO A 269 0.65 8.76 -12.52
CA PRO A 269 1.21 9.95 -11.88
C PRO A 269 0.18 10.98 -11.36
N PRO A 270 -0.83 11.41 -12.13
CA PRO A 270 -1.84 12.34 -11.61
C PRO A 270 -2.71 11.72 -10.50
N VAL A 271 -2.99 10.41 -10.56
CA VAL A 271 -3.74 9.70 -9.49
C VAL A 271 -2.92 9.69 -8.19
N VAL A 272 -1.65 9.30 -8.25
CA VAL A 272 -0.74 9.30 -7.10
C VAL A 272 -0.59 10.70 -6.51
N GLN A 273 -0.42 11.73 -7.36
CA GLN A 273 -0.34 13.11 -6.89
C GLN A 273 -1.60 13.53 -6.12
N ASN A 274 -2.78 13.19 -6.62
CA ASN A 274 -4.03 13.50 -5.95
C ASN A 274 -4.16 12.77 -4.60
N ASN A 275 -3.78 11.50 -4.53
CA ASN A 275 -3.82 10.70 -3.30
C ASN A 275 -2.82 11.24 -2.25
N VAL A 276 -1.59 11.55 -2.66
CA VAL A 276 -0.58 12.18 -1.77
C VAL A 276 -1.09 13.52 -1.22
N ARG A 277 -1.72 14.35 -2.05
CA ARG A 277 -2.33 15.62 -1.61
C ARG A 277 -3.45 15.41 -0.59
N LYS A 278 -4.33 14.43 -0.83
CA LYS A 278 -5.40 14.06 0.13
C LYS A 278 -4.79 13.59 1.46
N MET A 279 -3.81 12.68 1.41
CA MET A 279 -3.11 12.20 2.60
C MET A 279 -2.47 13.31 3.41
N ARG A 280 -1.74 14.24 2.77
CA ARG A 280 -1.13 15.38 3.47
C ARG A 280 -2.17 16.24 4.19
N ARG A 281 -3.37 16.42 3.62
CA ARG A 281 -4.47 17.14 4.28
C ARG A 281 -4.98 16.38 5.50
N GLU A 282 -5.17 15.07 5.40
CA GLU A 282 -5.63 14.27 6.52
C GLU A 282 -4.59 14.23 7.66
N TRP A 283 -3.32 14.03 7.36
CA TRP A 283 -2.22 14.12 8.33
C TRP A 283 -2.18 15.48 9.05
N ALA A 284 -2.36 16.57 8.30
CA ALA A 284 -2.41 17.90 8.88
C ALA A 284 -3.59 18.09 9.84
N LYS A 285 -4.72 17.40 9.63
CA LYS A 285 -5.87 17.43 10.56
C LYS A 285 -5.63 16.62 11.83
N GLY A 286 -4.96 15.46 11.73
CA GLY A 286 -4.63 14.61 12.88
C GLY A 286 -3.52 15.18 13.78
N GLY A 287 -2.83 16.23 13.32
CA GLY A 287 -1.85 16.97 14.12
C GLY A 287 -2.45 17.97 15.09
N ASN A 288 -3.72 18.36 14.91
CA ASN A 288 -4.48 19.18 15.86
C ASN A 288 -5.12 18.32 16.95
#